data_AF-A0A9D2W1S8-F1
#
_entry.id   AF-A0A9D2W1S8-F1
#
_cell.length_a   1.000
_cell.length_b   1.000
_cell.length_c   1.000
_cell.angle_alpha   90.00
_cell.angle_beta   90.00
_cell.angle_gamma   90.00
#
_symmetry.space_group_name_H-M   'P 1'
#
loop_
_entity.id
_entity.type
_entity.pdbx_description
1 polymer ?
#
loop_
_entity_poly.entity_id
_entity_poly.type
_entity_poly.pdbx_seq_one_letter_code
_entity_poly.pdbx_strand_id
1 'polypeptide(L)' 'MLQLLRGKGYAQVSLSVQKTNPAFRLYKRLGFEKLRETDEEYILVRKL' A
#
# COMPACT_ATOMS: atom_id res chain seq x y z
N MET A 1 -3.02 4.24 -12.93
CA MET A 1 -2.32 5.00 -11.86
C MET A 1 -0.93 4.45 -11.55
N LEU A 2 -0.76 3.20 -11.10
CA LEU A 2 0.55 2.67 -10.69
C LEU A 2 1.58 2.65 -11.84
N GLN A 3 1.15 2.31 -13.07
CA GLN A 3 1.98 2.42 -14.27
C GLN A 3 2.41 3.86 -14.59
N LEU A 4 1.54 4.85 -14.35
CA LEU A 4 1.89 6.27 -14.53
C LEU A 4 2.98 6.67 -13.55
N LEU A 5 2.90 6.22 -12.29
CA LEU A 5 3.93 6.49 -11.29
C LEU A 5 5.25 5.78 -11.62
N ARG A 6 5.21 4.52 -12.07
CA ARG A 6 6.41 3.83 -12.59
C ARG A 6 7.02 4.61 -13.77
N GLY A 7 6.20 5.06 -14.72
CA GLY A 7 6.65 5.86 -15.87
C GLY A 7 7.25 7.22 -15.49
N LYS A 8 6.88 7.78 -14.33
CA LYS A 8 7.48 9.00 -13.76
C LYS A 8 8.73 8.73 -12.92
N GLY A 9 9.18 7.49 -12.78
CA GLY A 9 10.40 7.13 -12.06
C GLY A 9 10.23 6.94 -10.55
N TYR A 10 9.01 6.83 -10.03
CA TYR A 10 8.80 6.51 -8.61
C TYR A 10 9.18 5.05 -8.31
N ALA A 11 10.00 4.84 -7.29
CA ALA A 11 10.50 3.51 -6.93
C ALA A 11 9.47 2.65 -6.16
N GLN A 12 8.61 3.30 -5.38
CA GLN A 12 7.60 2.62 -4.55
C GLN A 12 6.44 3.55 -4.23
N VAL A 13 5.34 2.96 -3.77
CA VAL A 13 4.19 3.67 -3.20
C VAL A 13 3.83 3.10 -1.85
N SER A 14 3.31 3.94 -0.97
CA SER A 14 2.72 3.51 0.28
C SER A 14 1.28 4.01 0.42
N LEU A 15 0.51 3.35 1.26
CA LEU A 15 -0.82 3.76 1.66
C LEU A 15 -1.06 3.40 3.13
N SER A 16 -1.89 4.18 3.80
CA SER A 16 -2.44 3.83 5.11
C SER A 16 -3.83 3.22 4.93
N VAL A 17 -4.11 2.15 5.67
CA VAL A 17 -5.43 1.50 5.70
C VAL A 17 -5.81 1.21 7.14
N GLN A 18 -6.99 1.66 7.55
CA GLN A 18 -7.52 1.34 8.89
C GLN A 18 -7.64 -0.18 9.06
N LYS A 19 -7.35 -0.70 10.26
CA LYS A 19 -7.44 -2.14 10.56
C LYS A 19 -8.86 -2.68 10.40
N THR A 20 -9.85 -1.83 10.60
CA THR A 20 -11.29 -2.12 10.39
C THR A 20 -11.68 -2.10 8.92
N ASN A 21 -10.85 -1.57 8.03
CA ASN A 21 -11.18 -1.44 6.62
C ASN A 21 -10.92 -2.76 5.86
N PRO A 22 -11.94 -3.37 5.23
CA PRO A 22 -11.81 -4.65 4.53
C PRO A 22 -10.87 -4.58 3.30
N ALA A 23 -10.58 -3.38 2.78
CA ALA A 23 -9.67 -3.17 1.67
C ALA A 23 -8.22 -3.59 1.98
N PHE A 24 -7.85 -3.79 3.25
CA PHE A 24 -6.56 -4.37 3.61
C PHE A 24 -6.26 -5.68 2.85
N ARG A 25 -7.27 -6.56 2.69
CA ARG A 25 -7.12 -7.81 1.94
C ARG A 25 -6.94 -7.57 0.44
N LEU A 26 -7.60 -6.57 -0.12
CA LEU A 26 -7.42 -6.16 -1.51
C LEU A 26 -5.99 -5.68 -1.75
N TYR A 27 -5.48 -4.80 -0.90
CA TYR A 27 -4.12 -4.26 -1.05
C TYR A 27 -3.05 -5.34 -0.95
N LYS A 28 -3.20 -6.30 -0.02
CA LYS A 28 -2.32 -7.48 0.01
C LYS A 28 -2.32 -8.27 -1.31
N ARG A 29 -3.50 -8.52 -1.89
CA ARG A 29 -3.62 -9.21 -3.19
C ARG A 29 -3.00 -8.41 -4.34
N LEU A 30 -3.00 -7.09 -4.25
CA LEU A 30 -2.35 -6.20 -5.22
C LEU A 30 -0.82 -6.08 -5.02
N GLY A 31 -0.24 -6.89 -4.12
CA GLY A 31 1.19 -6.96 -3.86
C GLY A 31 1.70 -5.92 -2.86
N PHE A 32 0.82 -5.24 -2.13
CA PHE A 32 1.25 -4.37 -1.03
C PHE A 32 1.60 -5.20 0.21
N GLU A 33 2.71 -4.85 0.83
CA GLU A 33 3.25 -5.48 2.03
C GLU A 33 3.17 -4.54 3.22
N LYS A 34 3.09 -5.09 4.43
CA LYS A 34 2.99 -4.30 5.65
C LYS A 34 4.37 -3.68 5.97
N LEU A 35 4.44 -2.36 5.98
CA LEU A 35 5.63 -1.61 6.36
C LEU A 35 5.63 -1.25 7.84
N ARG A 36 4.49 -0.79 8.35
CA ARG A 36 4.32 -0.35 9.74
C ARG A 36 2.86 -0.54 10.17
N GLU A 37 2.63 -0.58 11.48
CA GLU A 37 1.30 -0.45 12.06
C GLU A 37 1.27 0.60 13.17
N THR A 38 0.10 1.20 13.34
CA THR A 38 -0.31 1.95 14.53
C THR A 38 -1.42 1.17 15.21
N ASP A 39 -2.05 1.72 16.24
CA ASP A 39 -3.21 1.07 16.87
C ASP A 39 -4.40 0.99 15.91
N GLU A 40 -4.56 1.97 15.03
CA GLU A 40 -5.72 2.15 14.16
C GLU A 40 -5.48 1.72 12.71
N GLU A 41 -4.23 1.77 12.22
CA GLU A 41 -3.92 1.63 10.80
C GLU A 41 -2.73 0.72 10.50
N TYR A 42 -2.73 0.18 9.28
CA TYR A 42 -1.59 -0.43 8.64
C TYR A 42 -1.04 0.51 7.57
N ILE A 43 0.26 0.80 7.63
CA ILE A 43 0.98 1.41 6.52
C ILE A 43 1.48 0.27 5.64
N LEU A 44 1.00 0.22 4.41
CA LEU A 44 1.40 -0.75 3.41
C LEU A 44 2.29 -0.10 2.35
N VAL A 45 3.20 -0.86 1.77
CA VAL A 45 4.13 -0.41 0.72
C VAL A 45 4.16 -1.40 -0.43
N ARG A 46 4.37 -0.91 -1.65
CA ARG A 46 4.60 -1.73 -2.83
C ARG A 46 5.67 -1.09 -3.71
N LYS A 47 6.64 -1.90 -4.14
CA LYS A 47 7.61 -1.49 -5.17
C LYS A 47 6.88 -1.28 -6.50
N LEU A 48 7.19 -0.20 -7.19
CA LEU A 48 6.43 0.21 -8.37
C LEU A 48 6.87 -0.44 -9.65
#